data_AF-A0A3R7CYN2-F1
#
_entry.id   AF-A0A3R7CYN2-F1
#
_cell.length_a   1.000
_cell.length_b   1.000
_cell.length_c   1.000
_cell.angle_alpha   90.00
_cell.angle_beta   90.00
_cell.angle_gamma   90.00
#
_symmetry.space_group_name_H-M   'P 1'
#
loop_
_entity.id
_entity.type
_entity.pdbx_description
1 polymer ?
#
loop_
_entity_poly.entity_id
_entity_poly.type
_entity_poly.pdbx_seq_one_letter_code
_entity_poly.pdbx_strand_id
1 'polypeptide(L)'
;MKKNKGIIVLHEEFGKPEENNKLWSTFAELELLVEGIEKFVYICVNFTPSSIEILEPKELTFTDKNMTDWLNELLSLMHEIGMNYKETKINNELYLKSMNALVRNCVLLALEKPLAARDLSKKTGVDEKTLTPFLEAMEKEKRIHKQGALYAKK
;
A
#
# COMPACT_ATOMS: atom_id res chain seq x y z
N MET A 1 -6.57 30.87 -5.24
CA MET A 1 -5.47 30.72 -4.26
C MET A 1 -5.97 29.90 -3.07
N LYS A 2 -5.62 28.62 -2.99
CA LYS A 2 -5.94 27.76 -1.84
C LYS A 2 -5.07 28.17 -0.65
N LYS A 3 -5.55 29.14 0.15
CA LYS A 3 -4.88 29.59 1.38
C LYS A 3 -5.08 28.53 2.48
N ASN A 4 -4.09 27.67 2.66
CA ASN A 4 -3.87 27.06 3.97
C ASN A 4 -3.04 28.05 4.81
N LYS A 5 -3.33 28.17 6.11
CA LYS A 5 -2.69 29.18 6.98
C LYS A 5 -1.17 28.96 7.04
N GLY A 6 -0.41 29.76 6.29
CA GLY A 6 1.07 29.79 6.28
C GLY A 6 1.76 28.93 5.22
N ILE A 7 1.04 28.50 4.18
CA ILE A 7 1.63 27.98 2.95
C ILE A 7 1.02 28.76 1.79
N ILE A 8 1.86 29.42 0.99
CA ILE A 8 1.43 30.22 -0.15
C ILE A 8 2.16 29.70 -1.39
N VAL A 9 1.40 29.39 -2.43
CA VAL A 9 1.98 29.03 -3.73
C VAL A 9 2.28 30.32 -4.49
N LEU A 10 3.54 30.49 -4.89
CA LEU A 10 4.03 31.64 -5.65
C LEU A 10 3.98 31.37 -7.15
N HIS A 11 4.48 30.21 -7.57
CA HIS A 11 4.53 29.77 -8.96
C HIS A 11 4.15 28.28 -9.07
N GLU A 12 3.49 27.92 -10.16
CA GLU A 12 3.11 26.55 -10.49
C GLU A 12 3.40 26.30 -11.98
N GLU A 13 4.25 25.33 -12.27
CA GLU A 13 4.46 24.82 -13.61
C GLU A 13 4.06 23.34 -13.67
N PHE A 14 3.35 22.98 -14.74
CA PHE A 14 2.92 21.60 -14.96
C PHE A 14 3.51 21.09 -16.26
N GLY A 15 4.20 19.96 -16.18
CA GLY A 15 4.69 19.25 -17.33
C GLY A 15 3.55 18.79 -18.23
N LYS A 16 3.86 18.57 -19.52
CA LYS A 16 2.89 17.94 -20.42
C LYS A 16 2.71 16.47 -20.01
N PRO A 17 1.48 15.95 -20.00
CA PRO A 17 1.26 14.53 -19.77
C PRO A 17 1.96 13.69 -20.85
N GLU A 18 2.75 12.72 -20.42
CA GLU A 18 3.43 11.77 -21.28
C GLU A 18 2.96 10.35 -20.96
N GLU A 19 2.78 9.52 -21.99
CA GLU A 19 2.42 8.12 -21.84
C GLU A 19 3.69 7.28 -21.71
N ASN A 20 3.84 6.61 -20.57
CA ASN A 20 4.93 5.70 -20.29
C ASN A 20 4.36 4.36 -19.80
N ASN A 21 4.66 3.27 -20.50
CA ASN A 21 4.20 1.91 -20.16
C ASN A 21 2.67 1.78 -19.94
N LYS A 22 1.86 2.40 -20.82
CA LYS A 22 0.37 2.44 -20.73
C LYS A 22 -0.18 3.23 -19.53
N LEU A 23 0.65 4.04 -18.88
CA LEU A 23 0.25 4.97 -17.82
C LEU A 23 0.57 6.39 -18.25
N TRP A 24 -0.32 7.32 -17.94
CA TRP A 24 -0.06 8.74 -18.13
C TRP A 24 0.62 9.29 -16.89
N SER A 25 1.75 9.97 -17.10
CA SER A 25 2.50 10.66 -16.06
C SER A 25 2.69 12.12 -16.43
N THR A 26 2.71 12.98 -15.43
CA THR A 26 3.14 14.38 -15.55
C THR A 26 3.90 14.75 -14.27
N PHE A 27 4.63 15.85 -14.30
CA PHE A 27 5.28 16.44 -13.14
C PHE A 27 4.72 17.84 -12.88
N ALA A 28 4.84 18.31 -11.65
CA ALA A 28 4.52 19.67 -11.27
C ALA A 28 5.70 20.26 -10.51
N GLU A 29 6.11 21.46 -10.89
CA GLU A 29 7.09 22.27 -10.17
C GLU A 29 6.35 23.40 -9.46
N LEU A 30 6.54 23.49 -8.14
CA LEU A 30 5.85 24.43 -7.29
C LEU A 30 6.88 25.28 -6.53
N GLU A 31 6.77 26.59 -6.65
CA GLU A 31 7.47 27.51 -5.74
C GLU A 31 6.55 27.88 -4.58
N LEU A 32 6.98 27.55 -3.37
CA LEU A 32 6.17 27.70 -2.16
C LEU A 32 6.84 28.64 -1.17
N LEU A 33 6.09 29.61 -0.67
CA LEU A 33 6.44 30.35 0.54
C LEU A 33 5.82 29.62 1.74
N VAL A 34 6.68 29.07 2.58
CA VAL A 34 6.28 28.26 3.74
C VAL A 34 6.72 28.94 5.04
N GLU A 35 5.78 29.11 5.95
CA GLU A 35 6.03 29.74 7.25
C GLU A 35 6.56 28.70 8.25
N GLY A 36 7.88 28.73 8.48
CA GLY A 36 8.54 27.91 9.49
C GLY A 36 8.84 26.46 9.06
N ILE A 37 9.75 25.82 9.79
CA ILE A 37 10.24 24.47 9.46
C ILE A 37 9.18 23.39 9.66
N GLU A 38 8.28 23.56 10.63
CA GLU A 38 7.23 22.58 10.97
C GLU A 38 6.28 22.36 9.78
N LYS A 39 5.78 23.45 9.18
CA LYS A 39 4.90 23.39 8.00
C LYS A 39 5.63 22.84 6.77
N PHE A 40 6.92 23.17 6.63
CA PHE A 40 7.74 22.62 5.56
C PHE A 40 7.88 21.10 5.67
N VAL A 41 8.25 20.60 6.85
CA VAL A 41 8.32 19.14 7.10
C VAL A 41 6.96 18.48 6.90
N TYR A 42 5.87 19.10 7.34
CA TYR A 42 4.53 18.61 7.08
C TYR A 42 4.27 18.41 5.58
N ILE A 43 4.66 19.37 4.73
CA ILE A 43 4.54 19.23 3.27
C ILE A 43 5.37 18.04 2.78
N CYS A 44 6.63 17.94 3.21
CA CYS A 44 7.53 16.86 2.81
C CYS A 44 6.97 15.48 3.14
N VAL A 45 6.39 15.31 4.33
CA VAL A 45 5.85 14.03 4.79
C VAL A 45 4.54 13.68 4.11
N ASN A 46 3.63 14.63 3.93
CA ASN A 46 2.27 14.35 3.42
C ASN A 46 2.19 14.30 1.90
N PHE A 47 3.00 15.10 1.20
CA PHE A 47 2.97 15.18 -0.26
C PHE A 47 4.16 14.50 -0.92
N THR A 48 5.18 14.13 -0.13
CA THR A 48 6.35 13.36 -0.57
C THR A 48 6.90 13.83 -1.92
N PRO A 49 7.33 15.11 -2.03
CA PRO A 49 7.88 15.63 -3.28
C PRO A 49 9.13 14.83 -3.67
N SER A 50 9.36 14.67 -4.97
CA SER A 50 10.51 13.93 -5.49
C SER A 50 11.85 14.63 -5.25
N SER A 51 11.83 15.97 -5.19
CA SER A 51 12.98 16.81 -4.94
C SER A 51 12.55 18.09 -4.23
N ILE A 52 13.46 18.69 -3.45
CA ILE A 52 13.23 19.95 -2.76
C ILE A 52 14.48 20.81 -2.88
N GLU A 53 14.28 22.08 -3.24
CA GLU A 53 15.32 23.10 -3.28
C GLU A 53 14.90 24.31 -2.44
N ILE A 54 15.79 24.76 -1.55
CA ILE A 54 15.56 25.95 -0.72
C ILE A 54 16.16 27.16 -1.45
N LEU A 55 15.29 28.02 -1.98
CA LEU A 55 15.73 29.26 -2.65
C LEU A 55 16.19 30.32 -1.63
N GLU A 56 15.42 30.48 -0.55
CA GLU A 56 15.72 31.40 0.55
C GLU A 56 15.13 30.87 1.88
N PRO A 57 15.70 31.26 3.04
CA PRO A 57 16.92 32.05 3.22
C PRO A 57 18.19 31.19 3.04
N LYS A 58 19.35 31.83 2.83
CA LYS A 58 20.64 31.14 2.72
C LYS A 58 21.13 30.51 4.03
N GLU A 59 20.71 31.08 5.15
CA GLU A 59 21.04 30.59 6.49
C GLU A 59 19.75 30.37 7.28
N LEU A 60 19.64 29.22 7.94
CA LEU A 60 18.54 28.92 8.85
C LEU A 60 19.03 29.13 10.27
N THR A 61 18.35 29.99 11.02
CA THR A 61 18.64 30.22 12.44
C THR A 61 17.65 29.47 13.31
N PHE A 62 18.18 28.66 14.22
CA PHE A 62 17.38 27.93 15.19
C PHE A 62 17.86 28.26 16.60
N THR A 63 16.91 28.31 17.53
CA THR A 63 17.23 28.28 18.96
C THR A 63 17.37 26.83 19.41
N ASP A 64 18.07 26.59 20.52
CA ASP A 64 18.20 25.25 21.12
C ASP A 64 16.83 24.60 21.35
N LYS A 65 15.85 25.40 21.78
CA LYS A 65 14.48 24.94 21.98
C LYS A 65 13.83 24.54 20.66
N ASN A 66 13.90 25.37 19.63
CA ASN A 66 13.30 25.07 18.33
C ASN A 66 13.91 23.80 17.70
N MET A 67 15.23 23.61 17.82
CA MET A 67 15.88 22.38 17.35
C MET A 67 15.40 21.16 18.13
N THR A 68 15.30 21.28 19.45
CA THR A 68 14.85 20.17 20.31
C THR A 68 13.41 19.78 19.98
N ASP A 69 12.51 20.76 19.87
CA ASP A 69 11.11 20.55 19.56
C ASP A 69 10.97 19.90 18.17
N TRP A 70 11.68 20.43 17.16
CA TRP A 70 11.70 19.88 15.80
C TRP A 70 12.21 18.43 15.73
N LEU A 71 13.31 18.11 16.41
CA LEU A 71 13.85 16.75 16.44
C LEU A 71 12.90 15.77 17.12
N ASN A 72 12.22 16.19 18.20
CA ASN A 72 11.25 15.36 18.89
C ASN A 72 10.00 15.09 18.04
N GLU A 73 9.52 16.09 17.30
CA GLU A 73 8.43 15.91 16.34
C GLU A 73 8.83 14.97 15.21
N LEU A 74 10.01 15.15 14.62
CA LEU A 74 10.52 14.25 13.58
C LEU A 74 10.64 12.80 14.08
N LEU A 75 11.16 12.60 15.29
CA LEU A 75 11.25 11.28 15.92
C LEU A 75 9.85 10.67 16.14
N SER A 76 8.88 11.46 16.57
CA SER A 76 7.50 11.03 16.77
C SER A 76 6.86 10.59 15.45
N LEU A 77 7.03 11.38 14.38
CA LEU A 77 6.55 11.05 13.04
C LEU A 77 7.20 9.78 12.49
N MET A 78 8.52 9.62 12.61
CA MET A 78 9.20 8.40 12.17
C MET A 78 8.73 7.16 12.95
N HIS A 79 8.50 7.30 14.26
CA HIS A 79 7.98 6.22 15.08
C HIS A 79 6.56 5.83 14.67
N GLU A 80 5.68 6.80 14.42
CA GLU A 80 4.32 6.57 13.93
C GLU A 80 4.32 5.87 12.57
N ILE A 81 5.11 6.35 11.60
CA ILE A 81 5.26 5.72 10.29
C ILE A 81 5.75 4.28 10.44
N GLY A 82 6.75 4.05 11.30
CA GLY A 82 7.29 2.72 11.59
C GLY A 82 6.25 1.77 12.18
N MET A 83 5.45 2.25 13.14
CA MET A 83 4.35 1.47 13.73
C MET A 83 3.28 1.13 12.70
N ASN A 84 2.82 2.11 11.93
CA ASN A 84 1.78 1.93 10.90
C ASN A 84 2.23 0.91 9.84
N TYR A 85 3.48 0.98 9.39
CA TYR A 85 4.05 0.01 8.47
C TYR A 85 4.09 -1.41 9.06
N LYS A 86 4.55 -1.54 10.31
CA LYS A 86 4.63 -2.83 10.99
C LYS A 86 3.24 -3.45 11.19
N GLU A 87 2.28 -2.65 11.64
CA GLU A 87 0.89 -3.07 11.81
C GLU A 87 0.27 -3.50 10.49
N THR A 88 0.45 -2.70 9.42
CA THR A 88 -0.03 -3.03 8.08
C THR A 88 0.53 -4.35 7.59
N LYS A 89 1.84 -4.59 7.81
CA LYS A 89 2.48 -5.86 7.44
C LYS A 89 1.89 -7.04 8.20
N ILE A 90 1.74 -6.92 9.51
CA ILE A 90 1.16 -7.97 10.36
C ILE A 90 -0.29 -8.26 9.93
N ASN A 91 -1.08 -7.22 9.72
CA ASN A 91 -2.47 -7.34 9.29
C ASN A 91 -2.57 -8.01 7.91
N ASN A 92 -1.71 -7.63 6.96
CA ASN A 92 -1.67 -8.26 5.64
C ASN A 92 -1.31 -9.76 5.74
N GLU A 93 -0.29 -10.13 6.52
CA GLU A 93 0.06 -11.53 6.77
C GLU A 93 -1.11 -12.32 7.40
N LEU A 94 -1.81 -11.71 8.36
CA LEU A 94 -2.98 -12.31 8.99
C LEU A 94 -4.15 -12.45 8.00
N TYR A 95 -4.44 -11.43 7.20
CA TYR A 95 -5.50 -11.46 6.19
C TYR A 95 -5.23 -12.52 5.13
N LEU A 96 -3.99 -12.62 4.64
CA LEU A 96 -3.58 -13.68 3.71
C LEU A 96 -3.81 -15.07 4.32
N LYS A 97 -3.41 -15.27 5.59
CA LYS A 97 -3.64 -16.54 6.29
C LYS A 97 -5.13 -16.87 6.42
N SER A 98 -5.94 -15.90 6.84
CA SER A 98 -7.39 -16.06 6.99
C SER A 98 -8.10 -16.30 5.66
N MET A 99 -7.71 -15.57 4.60
CA MET A 99 -8.25 -15.74 3.26
C MET A 99 -7.90 -17.12 2.69
N ASN A 100 -6.66 -17.58 2.88
CA ASN A 100 -6.26 -18.93 2.49
C ASN A 100 -7.09 -20.00 3.21
N ALA A 101 -7.35 -19.83 4.51
CA ALA A 101 -8.21 -20.74 5.26
C ALA A 101 -9.67 -20.72 4.75
N LEU A 102 -10.20 -19.53 4.46
CA LEU A 102 -11.55 -19.35 3.91
C LEU A 102 -11.70 -20.06 2.57
N VAL A 103 -10.80 -19.83 1.61
CA VAL A 103 -10.83 -20.48 0.29
C VAL A 103 -10.79 -22.00 0.43
N ARG A 104 -9.91 -22.54 1.28
CA ARG A 104 -9.82 -23.97 1.55
C ARG A 104 -11.13 -24.52 2.13
N ASN A 105 -11.78 -23.79 3.03
CA ASN A 105 -13.06 -24.19 3.59
C ASN A 105 -14.18 -24.12 2.55
N CYS A 106 -14.23 -23.09 1.71
CA CYS A 106 -15.17 -22.99 0.60
C CYS A 106 -15.02 -24.16 -0.38
N VAL A 107 -13.78 -24.56 -0.71
CA VAL A 107 -13.52 -25.74 -1.54
C VAL A 107 -14.04 -27.01 -0.88
N LEU A 108 -13.77 -27.21 0.42
CA LEU A 108 -14.26 -28.38 1.15
C LEU A 108 -15.78 -28.44 1.24
N LEU A 109 -16.44 -27.28 1.38
CA LEU A 109 -17.90 -27.18 1.36
C LEU A 109 -18.47 -27.41 -0.04
N ALA A 110 -17.80 -26.95 -1.10
CA ALA A 110 -18.25 -27.16 -2.47
C ALA A 110 -18.11 -28.63 -2.92
N LEU A 111 -17.14 -29.36 -2.35
CA LEU A 111 -16.84 -30.78 -2.58
C LEU A 111 -17.80 -31.74 -1.85
N GLU A 112 -19.12 -31.51 -1.93
CA GLU A 112 -20.13 -32.50 -1.51
C GLU A 112 -20.13 -33.75 -2.41
N LYS A 113 -19.71 -33.58 -3.67
CA LYS A 113 -19.53 -34.61 -4.68
C LYS A 113 -18.18 -34.40 -5.37
N PRO A 114 -17.60 -35.41 -6.03
CA PRO A 114 -16.40 -35.22 -6.83
C PRO A 114 -16.65 -34.20 -7.94
N LEU A 115 -15.85 -33.13 -7.99
CA LEU A 115 -16.01 -32.02 -8.95
C LEU A 115 -14.70 -31.71 -9.68
N ALA A 116 -14.80 -31.27 -10.93
CA ALA A 116 -13.66 -30.75 -11.70
C ALA A 116 -13.29 -29.33 -11.23
N ALA A 117 -12.05 -28.90 -11.49
CA ALA A 117 -11.56 -27.57 -11.11
C ALA A 117 -12.43 -26.42 -11.67
N ARG A 118 -12.94 -26.58 -12.91
CA ARG A 118 -13.86 -25.63 -13.55
C ARG A 118 -15.19 -25.46 -12.80
N ASP A 119 -15.74 -26.54 -12.29
CA ASP A 119 -17.02 -26.52 -11.55
C ASP A 119 -16.83 -26.00 -10.13
N LEU A 120 -15.67 -26.28 -9.52
CA LEU A 120 -15.27 -25.67 -8.26
C LEU A 120 -15.10 -24.15 -8.40
N SER A 121 -14.44 -23.68 -9.47
CA SER A 121 -14.28 -22.26 -9.75
C SER A 121 -15.64 -21.54 -9.84
N LYS A 122 -16.63 -22.13 -10.53
CA LYS A 122 -17.99 -21.58 -10.60
C LYS A 122 -18.71 -21.53 -9.25
N LYS A 123 -18.51 -22.54 -8.38
CA LYS A 123 -19.15 -22.61 -7.07
C LYS A 123 -18.49 -21.75 -6.01
N THR A 124 -17.17 -21.64 -6.03
CA THR A 124 -16.41 -20.86 -5.05
C THR A 124 -16.27 -19.39 -5.44
N GLY A 125 -16.53 -19.05 -6.72
CA GLY A 125 -16.35 -17.71 -7.25
C GLY A 125 -14.88 -17.30 -7.41
N VAL A 126 -13.95 -18.24 -7.20
CA VAL A 126 -12.51 -18.03 -7.36
C VAL A 126 -12.11 -18.49 -8.76
N ASP A 127 -11.33 -17.70 -9.48
CA ASP A 127 -10.88 -18.06 -10.82
C ASP A 127 -10.03 -19.34 -10.81
N GLU A 128 -10.08 -20.10 -11.90
CA GLU A 128 -9.42 -21.41 -11.98
C GLU A 128 -7.89 -21.33 -11.84
N LYS A 129 -7.27 -20.23 -12.29
CA LYS A 129 -5.81 -20.04 -12.19
C LYS A 129 -5.39 -19.83 -10.74
N THR A 130 -6.13 -19.01 -10.00
CA THR A 130 -5.90 -18.77 -8.57
C THR A 130 -6.25 -19.99 -7.75
N LEU A 131 -7.27 -20.77 -8.13
CA LEU A 131 -7.71 -21.96 -7.39
C LEU A 131 -6.76 -23.16 -7.51
N THR A 132 -6.07 -23.30 -8.64
CA THR A 132 -5.20 -24.45 -8.94
C THR A 132 -4.09 -24.65 -7.87
N PRO A 133 -3.31 -23.63 -7.47
CA PRO A 133 -2.34 -23.75 -6.38
C PRO A 133 -2.95 -24.21 -5.05
N PHE A 134 -4.18 -23.80 -4.73
CA PHE A 134 -4.86 -24.25 -3.50
C PHE A 134 -5.22 -25.73 -3.56
N LEU A 135 -5.70 -26.22 -4.71
CA LEU A 135 -6.04 -27.63 -4.88
C LEU A 135 -4.79 -28.51 -4.77
N GLU A 136 -3.69 -28.12 -5.40
CA GLU A 136 -2.41 -28.82 -5.29
C GLU A 136 -1.88 -28.86 -3.86
N ALA A 137 -1.94 -27.72 -3.15
CA ALA A 137 -1.54 -27.65 -1.75
C ALA A 137 -2.44 -28.53 -0.85
N MET A 138 -3.75 -28.51 -1.08
CA MET A 138 -4.72 -29.32 -0.31
C MET A 138 -4.57 -30.83 -0.59
N GLU A 139 -4.20 -31.22 -1.81
CA GLU A 139 -3.88 -32.60 -2.17
C GLU A 139 -2.59 -33.05 -1.49
N LYS A 140 -1.53 -32.23 -1.52
CA LYS A 140 -0.26 -32.50 -0.81
C LYS A 140 -0.45 -32.64 0.70
N GLU A 141 -1.33 -31.83 1.27
CA GLU A 141 -1.72 -31.89 2.69
C GLU A 141 -2.70 -33.04 3.02
N LYS A 142 -3.07 -33.86 2.03
CA LYS A 142 -4.00 -35.01 2.17
C LYS A 142 -5.39 -34.63 2.68
N ARG A 143 -5.85 -33.40 2.41
CA ARG A 143 -7.20 -32.92 2.76
C ARG A 143 -8.24 -33.27 1.70
N ILE A 144 -7.80 -33.43 0.45
CA ILE A 144 -8.60 -33.86 -0.71
C ILE A 144 -7.82 -34.91 -1.50
N HIS A 145 -8.52 -35.66 -2.36
CA HIS A 145 -7.94 -36.65 -3.25
C HIS A 145 -8.35 -36.41 -4.69
N LYS A 146 -7.40 -36.59 -5.61
CA LYS A 146 -7.65 -36.49 -7.05
C LYS A 146 -8.01 -37.86 -7.61
N GLN A 147 -9.21 -37.97 -8.17
CA GLN A 147 -9.72 -39.14 -8.89
C GLN A 147 -9.75 -38.81 -10.38
N GLY A 148 -8.61 -38.97 -11.06
CA GLY A 148 -8.45 -38.58 -12.46
C GLY A 148 -8.55 -37.06 -12.66
N ALA A 149 -9.63 -36.59 -13.30
CA ALA A 149 -9.90 -35.16 -13.52
C ALA A 149 -10.75 -34.51 -12.41
N LEU A 150 -11.22 -35.30 -11.44
CA LEU A 150 -12.12 -34.85 -10.38
C LEU A 150 -11.39 -34.78 -9.04
N TYR A 151 -11.77 -33.81 -8.21
CA TYR A 151 -11.33 -33.69 -6.83
C TYR A 151 -12.45 -34.15 -5.91
N ALA A 152 -12.13 -34.93 -4.89
CA ALA A 152 -13.07 -35.41 -3.88
C ALA A 152 -12.52 -35.16 -2.47
N LYS A 153 -13.42 -34.96 -1.51
CA LYS A 153 -13.06 -34.89 -0.09
C LYS A 153 -12.52 -36.26 0.36
N LYS A 154 -11.53 -36.25 1.25
CA LYS A 154 -11.09 -37.45 1.96
C LYS A 154 -12.19 -37.99 2.87
#